data_AF-A0A2D8UDY2-F1
#
_entry.id   AF-A0A2D8UDY2-F1
#
_cell.length_a   1.000
_cell.length_b   1.000
_cell.length_c   1.000
_cell.angle_alpha   90.00
_cell.angle_beta   90.00
_cell.angle_gamma   90.00
#
_symmetry.space_group_name_H-M   'P 1'
#
loop_
_entity.id
_entity.type
_entity.pdbx_description
1 polymer ?
#
loop_
_entity_poly.entity_id
_entity_poly.type
_entity_poly.pdbx_seq_one_letter_code
_entity_poly.pdbx_strand_id
1 'polypeptide(L)'
;MKKFLEKIGAVIAGAIIACILFLFLLDVVFMPFIVDVPNVKIPILNGLPMAKASEKLSQLGLKTVVGDSSFDESIPVGAVISSRPNT
;
A
#
# COMPACT_ATOMS: atom_id res chain seq x y z
N MET A 1 25.19 20.83 45.12
CA MET A 1 23.83 20.53 44.62
C MET A 1 23.61 20.97 43.16
N LYS A 2 23.97 22.20 42.75
CA LYS A 2 23.83 22.66 41.34
C LYS A 2 24.52 21.76 40.29
N LYS A 3 25.81 21.43 40.50
CA LYS A 3 26.58 20.52 39.64
C LYS A 3 26.01 19.10 39.51
N PHE A 4 25.19 18.68 40.47
CA PHE A 4 24.53 17.36 40.43
C PHE A 4 23.26 17.43 39.57
N LEU A 5 22.49 18.52 39.70
CA LEU A 5 21.29 18.76 38.89
C LEU A 5 21.61 18.98 37.40
N GLU A 6 22.72 19.67 37.09
CA GLU A 6 23.22 19.86 35.72
C GLU A 6 23.60 18.53 35.05
N LYS A 7 24.24 17.62 35.79
CA LYS A 7 24.59 16.28 35.27
C LYS A 7 23.36 15.43 34.97
N ILE A 8 22.34 15.49 35.83
CA ILE A 8 21.08 14.78 35.61
C ILE A 8 20.37 15.33 34.36
N GLY A 9 20.32 16.66 34.21
CA GLY A 9 19.75 17.29 33.01
C GLY A 9 20.47 16.89 31.73
N ALA A 10 21.81 16.82 31.75
CA ALA A 10 22.61 16.38 30.61
C ALA A 10 22.36 14.92 30.24
N VAL A 11 22.21 14.02 31.22
CA VAL A 11 21.88 12.60 30.98
C VAL A 11 20.48 12.46 30.37
N ILE A 12 19.49 13.20 30.88
CA ILE A 12 18.12 13.17 30.34
C ILE A 12 18.11 13.71 28.90
N ALA A 13 18.79 14.81 28.63
CA ALA A 13 18.91 15.36 27.27
C ALA A 13 19.58 14.36 26.31
N GLY A 14 20.66 13.72 26.75
CA GLY A 14 21.31 12.66 25.96
C GLY A 14 20.41 11.46 25.69
N ALA A 15 19.63 11.03 26.69
CA ALA A 15 18.66 9.94 26.53
C ALA A 15 17.53 10.31 25.55
N ILE A 16 17.04 11.55 25.59
CA ILE A 16 16.04 12.05 24.63
C ILE A 16 16.61 12.06 23.21
N ILE A 17 17.83 12.58 23.03
CA ILE A 17 18.50 12.59 21.72
C ILE A 17 18.69 11.16 21.21
N ALA A 18 19.15 10.24 22.05
CA ALA A 18 19.31 8.84 21.68
C ALA A 18 17.97 8.19 21.30
N CYS A 19 16.89 8.51 22.02
CA CYS A 19 15.55 8.03 21.71
C CYS A 19 15.04 8.58 20.37
N ILE A 20 15.22 9.88 20.09
CA ILE A 20 14.84 10.50 18.82
C ILE A 20 15.64 9.87 17.66
N LEU A 21 16.95 9.69 17.84
CA LEU A 21 17.79 9.03 16.84
C LEU A 21 17.37 7.59 16.59
N PHE A 22 16.98 6.88 17.65
CA PHE A 22 16.47 5.52 17.53
C PHE A 22 15.14 5.48 16.77
N LEU A 23 14.21 6.38 17.08
CA LEU A 23 12.94 6.49 16.35
C LEU A 23 13.16 6.85 14.87
N PHE A 24 14.09 7.76 14.58
CA PHE A 24 14.47 8.10 13.21
C PHE A 24 15.09 6.91 12.48
N LEU A 25 15.93 6.13 13.16
CA LEU A 25 16.50 4.90 12.62
C LEU A 25 15.42 3.85 12.34
N LEU A 26 14.43 3.71 13.22
CA LEU A 26 13.28 2.86 13.00
C LEU A 26 12.49 3.31 11.75
N ASP A 27 12.30 4.61 11.59
CA ASP A 27 11.58 5.17 10.44
C ASP A 27 12.31 4.91 9.11
N VAL A 28 13.61 5.22 9.04
CA VAL A 28 14.39 5.07 7.80
C VAL A 28 14.68 3.62 7.46
N VAL A 29 14.96 2.77 8.46
CA VAL A 29 15.38 1.39 8.22
C VAL A 29 14.20 0.45 8.24
N PHE A 30 13.30 0.51 9.22
CA PHE A 30 12.28 -0.52 9.41
C PHE A 30 10.98 -0.24 8.64
N MET A 31 10.53 1.00 8.50
CA MET A 31 9.33 1.28 7.70
C MET A 31 9.41 0.78 6.25
N PRO A 32 10.48 1.02 5.45
CA PRO A 32 10.46 0.63 4.05
C PRO A 32 10.29 -0.87 3.83
N PHE A 33 10.73 -1.73 4.76
CA PHE A 33 10.52 -3.18 4.64
C PHE A 33 9.08 -3.62 4.90
N ILE A 34 8.26 -2.80 5.57
CA ILE A 34 6.89 -3.18 5.98
C ILE A 34 5.84 -2.54 5.05
N VAL A 35 6.06 -1.29 4.63
CA VAL A 35 5.04 -0.50 3.91
C VAL A 35 5.24 -0.38 2.40
N ASP A 36 6.37 -0.86 1.85
CA ASP A 36 6.55 -0.81 0.40
C ASP A 36 5.65 -1.83 -0.30
N VAL A 37 4.53 -1.36 -0.85
CA VAL A 37 3.61 -2.16 -1.65
C VAL A 37 3.88 -1.90 -3.14
N PRO A 38 4.17 -2.93 -3.95
CA PRO A 38 4.42 -2.75 -5.37
C PRO A 38 3.16 -2.21 -6.07
N ASN A 39 3.31 -1.13 -6.82
CA ASN A 39 2.26 -0.59 -7.66
C ASN A 39 2.10 -1.46 -8.92
N VAL A 40 1.02 -2.24 -8.97
CA VAL A 40 0.71 -3.10 -10.13
C VAL A 40 -0.19 -2.34 -11.10
N LYS A 41 0.22 -2.23 -12.37
CA LYS A 41 -0.62 -1.67 -13.44
C LYS A 41 -1.69 -2.68 -13.84
N ILE A 42 -2.94 -2.23 -13.85
CA ILE A 42 -4.09 -3.03 -14.28
C ILE A 42 -4.15 -3.03 -15.81
N PRO A 43 -4.25 -4.18 -16.48
CA PRO A 43 -4.41 -4.24 -17.93
C PRO A 43 -5.83 -3.80 -18.33
N ILE A 44 -6.03 -3.44 -19.60
CA ILE A 44 -7.37 -3.15 -20.13
C ILE A 44 -8.20 -4.46 -20.14
N LEU A 45 -9.36 -4.44 -19.46
CA LEU A 45 -10.24 -5.59 -19.30
C LEU A 45 -11.57 -5.46 -20.05
N ASN A 46 -11.91 -4.27 -20.55
CA ASN A 46 -13.19 -3.99 -21.17
C ASN A 46 -13.45 -4.93 -22.35
N GLY A 47 -14.64 -5.51 -22.41
CA GLY A 47 -15.04 -6.45 -23.45
C GLY A 47 -14.47 -7.87 -23.31
N LEU A 48 -13.57 -8.12 -22.34
CA LEU A 48 -13.15 -9.50 -22.06
C LEU A 48 -14.23 -10.27 -21.29
N PRO A 49 -14.43 -11.56 -21.58
CA PRO A 49 -15.24 -12.43 -20.74
C PRO A 49 -14.72 -12.42 -19.29
N MET A 50 -15.61 -12.42 -18.31
CA MET A 50 -15.25 -12.34 -16.89
C MET A 50 -14.22 -13.39 -16.46
N ALA A 51 -14.32 -14.62 -16.98
CA ALA A 51 -13.36 -15.69 -16.69
C ALA A 51 -11.93 -15.33 -17.14
N LYS A 52 -11.77 -14.80 -18.36
CA LYS A 52 -10.47 -14.38 -18.90
C LYS A 52 -9.92 -13.15 -18.18
N ALA A 53 -10.79 -12.22 -17.80
CA ALA A 53 -10.38 -11.04 -17.02
C ALA A 53 -9.89 -11.44 -15.62
N SER A 54 -10.59 -12.36 -14.96
CA SER A 54 -10.21 -12.90 -13.65
C SER A 54 -8.89 -13.66 -13.70
N GLU A 55 -8.69 -14.49 -14.73
CA GLU A 55 -7.43 -15.21 -14.96
C GLU A 55 -6.23 -14.24 -15.13
N LYS A 56 -6.38 -13.21 -15.96
CA LYS A 56 -5.34 -12.19 -16.17
C LYS A 56 -5.00 -11.44 -14.88
N LEU A 57 -6.00 -11.09 -14.07
CA LEU A 57 -5.76 -10.40 -12.80
C LEU A 57 -5.14 -11.32 -11.75
N SER A 58 -5.53 -12.60 -11.74
CA SER A 58 -4.94 -13.61 -10.85
C SER A 58 -3.46 -13.86 -11.14
N GLN A 59 -3.06 -13.83 -12.42
CA GLN A 59 -1.63 -13.90 -12.82
C GLN A 59 -0.80 -12.72 -12.28
N LEU A 60 -1.45 -11.58 -11.98
CA LEU A 60 -0.81 -10.42 -11.35
C LEU A 60 -0.87 -10.47 -9.81
N GLY A 61 -1.35 -11.57 -9.22
CA GLY A 61 -1.55 -11.70 -7.78
C GLY A 61 -2.73 -10.90 -7.23
N LEU A 62 -3.58 -10.35 -8.11
CA LEU A 62 -4.71 -9.52 -7.73
C LEU A 62 -5.94 -10.39 -7.46
N LYS A 63 -6.65 -10.08 -6.37
CA LYS A 63 -7.95 -10.68 -6.07
C LYS A 63 -9.06 -9.83 -6.68
N THR A 64 -9.99 -10.49 -7.37
CA THR A 64 -11.10 -9.84 -8.06
C THR A 64 -12.41 -10.02 -7.30
N VAL A 65 -13.24 -8.97 -7.25
CA VAL A 65 -14.62 -9.05 -6.79
C VAL A 65 -15.53 -8.65 -7.95
N VAL A 66 -16.57 -9.44 -8.19
CA VAL A 66 -17.59 -9.12 -9.19
C VAL A 66 -18.49 -8.04 -8.61
N GLY A 67 -18.56 -6.91 -9.31
CA GLY A 67 -19.46 -5.81 -8.97
C GLY A 67 -20.88 -6.00 -9.52
N ASP A 68 -21.62 -4.89 -9.59
CA ASP A 68 -22.98 -4.90 -10.10
C ASP A 68 -23.05 -5.18 -11.61
N SER A 69 -24.11 -5.87 -12.03
CA SER A 69 -24.46 -6.00 -13.45
C SER A 69 -25.00 -4.68 -13.98
N SER A 70 -24.49 -4.24 -15.13
CA SER A 70 -24.97 -3.05 -15.83
C SER A 70 -25.26 -3.38 -17.28
N PHE A 71 -26.04 -2.52 -17.94
CA PHE A 71 -26.35 -2.65 -19.36
C PHE A 71 -25.43 -1.75 -20.18
N ASP A 72 -24.87 -2.31 -21.24
CA ASP A 72 -24.07 -1.60 -22.24
C ASP A 72 -24.44 -2.15 -23.62
N GLU A 73 -24.74 -1.26 -24.57
CA GLU A 73 -25.20 -1.64 -25.92
C GLU A 73 -24.06 -2.21 -26.79
N SER A 74 -22.81 -1.87 -26.47
CA SER A 74 -21.62 -2.26 -27.24
C SER A 74 -20.90 -3.49 -26.68
N ILE A 75 -21.18 -3.88 -25.43
CA ILE A 75 -20.47 -4.95 -24.73
C ILE A 75 -21.39 -6.18 -24.55
N PRO A 76 -20.93 -7.39 -24.94
CA PRO A 76 -21.74 -8.59 -24.84
C PRO A 76 -21.98 -9.01 -23.37
N VAL A 77 -23.08 -9.73 -23.16
CA VAL A 77 -23.43 -10.30 -21.85
C VAL A 77 -22.30 -11.17 -21.32
N GLY A 78 -21.95 -10.98 -20.04
CA GLY A 78 -20.89 -11.74 -19.38
C GLY A 78 -19.47 -11.25 -19.69
N ALA A 79 -19.33 -10.13 -20.40
CA ALA A 79 -18.07 -9.42 -20.54
C ALA A 79 -17.95 -8.25 -19.54
N VAL A 80 -16.71 -7.85 -19.26
CA VAL A 80 -16.42 -6.74 -18.35
C VAL A 80 -16.77 -5.42 -19.01
N ILE A 81 -17.69 -4.67 -18.39
CA ILE A 81 -18.08 -3.32 -18.83
C ILE A 81 -17.08 -2.28 -18.30
N SER A 82 -16.71 -2.39 -17.02
CA SER A 82 -15.75 -1.50 -16.37
C SER A 82 -15.03 -2.20 -15.22
N SER A 83 -13.87 -1.67 -14.84
CA SER A 83 -13.07 -2.13 -13.70
C SER A 83 -12.68 -0.96 -12.81
N ARG A 84 -12.55 -1.21 -11.50
CA ARG A 84 -12.05 -0.23 -10.52
C ARG A 84 -10.99 -0.90 -9.63
N PRO A 85 -9.82 -0.27 -9.42
CA PRO A 85 -9.33 0.92 -10.13
C PRO A 85 -9.17 0.66 -11.64
N ASN A 86 -9.22 1.72 -12.44
CA ASN A 86 -8.85 1.65 -13.85
C ASN A 86 -7.47 2.29 -14.07
N THR A 87 -6.85 1.95 -15.19
CA THR A 87 -5.57 2.52 -15.64
C THR A 87 -5.71 3.99 -16.02
#